data_AF-A4XR42-F1
#
_entry.id   AF-A4XR42-F1
#
_cell.length_a   1.000
_cell.length_b   1.000
_cell.length_c   1.000
_cell.angle_alpha   90.00
_cell.angle_beta   90.00
_cell.angle_gamma   90.00
#
_symmetry.space_group_name_H-M   'P 1'
#
loop_
_entity.id
_entity.type
_entity.pdbx_description
1 polymer ?
#
loop_
_entity_poly.entity_id
_entity_poly.type
_entity_poly.pdbx_seq_one_letter_code
_entity_poly.pdbx_strand_id
1 'polypeptide(L)'
;MPAFTYTGNYSSLSGWMWFTDRLDIADEGWKLHVSGNARFGQAILDRVLPVLQNGMVGHKFLATSEEVEALHGLQRGKMLAVYPDSIVQAFMVVTEIDRALVGVVGRHDVPCIVQEKWVGRTVVYTRYGAYNSSIYHPTRDIYVDDSIGETAPPWVSDPWGLYSANPDWRAVTAHQPWPRHSKEGHRRMGRK
;
A
#
# COMPACT_ATOMS: atom_id res chain seq x y z
N MET A 1 23.82 -10.44 3.95
CA MET A 1 22.48 -11.02 4.16
C MET A 1 21.86 -11.35 2.81
N PRO A 2 21.02 -12.38 2.65
CA PRO A 2 20.52 -12.75 1.33
C PRO A 2 19.53 -11.71 0.78
N ALA A 3 19.67 -11.40 -0.51
CA ALA A 3 18.66 -10.68 -1.27
C ALA A 3 17.44 -11.59 -1.47
N PHE A 4 16.25 -11.00 -1.51
CA PHE A 4 15.04 -11.71 -1.86
C PHE A 4 15.01 -12.02 -3.36
N THR A 5 14.47 -13.18 -3.72
CA THR A 5 14.16 -13.53 -5.10
C THR A 5 12.81 -12.97 -5.51
N TYR A 6 12.71 -12.39 -6.71
CA TYR A 6 11.46 -11.89 -7.28
C TYR A 6 11.52 -11.94 -8.81
N THR A 7 10.35 -12.02 -9.45
CA THR A 7 10.20 -12.05 -10.91
C THR A 7 9.26 -10.93 -11.36
N GLY A 8 9.41 -10.45 -12.58
CA GLY A 8 8.60 -9.36 -13.14
C GLY A 8 9.43 -8.11 -13.45
N ASN A 9 8.80 -7.11 -14.03
CA ASN A 9 9.48 -5.90 -14.47
C ASN A 9 9.58 -4.91 -13.30
N TYR A 10 10.80 -4.74 -12.77
CA TYR A 10 11.09 -3.82 -11.69
C TYR A 10 12.30 -2.94 -11.98
N SER A 11 12.30 -1.72 -11.46
CA SER A 11 13.47 -0.83 -11.43
C SER A 11 13.82 -0.45 -10.00
N SER A 12 15.12 -0.37 -9.70
CA SER A 12 15.58 0.11 -8.40
C SER A 12 15.65 1.64 -8.39
N LEU A 13 15.03 2.26 -7.39
CA LEU A 13 15.16 3.69 -7.12
C LEU A 13 15.10 3.95 -5.61
N SER A 14 16.16 4.57 -5.08
CA SER A 14 16.29 4.96 -3.67
C SER A 14 16.09 3.79 -2.68
N GLY A 15 16.63 2.60 -2.99
CA GLY A 15 16.52 1.40 -2.15
C GLY A 15 15.17 0.66 -2.26
N TRP A 16 14.31 1.07 -3.19
CA TRP A 16 13.03 0.41 -3.46
C TRP A 16 13.02 -0.19 -4.85
N MET A 17 12.44 -1.38 -4.98
CA MET A 17 12.08 -1.98 -6.26
C MET A 17 10.68 -1.52 -6.64
N TRP A 18 10.55 -0.82 -7.76
CA TRP A 18 9.30 -0.27 -8.25
C TRP A 18 8.78 -1.09 -9.42
N PHE A 19 7.50 -1.44 -9.40
CA PHE A 19 6.87 -2.19 -10.49
C PHE A 19 6.72 -1.31 -11.73
N THR A 20 7.35 -1.69 -12.85
CA THR A 20 7.48 -0.81 -14.02
C THR A 20 6.37 -0.96 -15.05
N ASP A 21 5.56 -2.02 -14.96
CA ASP A 21 4.41 -2.19 -15.85
C ASP A 21 3.22 -1.31 -15.41
N ARG A 22 3.27 -0.76 -14.20
CA ARG A 22 2.31 0.22 -13.69
C ARG A 22 3.01 1.38 -12.99
N LEU A 23 3.38 2.39 -13.76
CA LEU A 23 4.03 3.60 -13.22
C LEU A 23 3.04 4.74 -12.98
N ASP A 24 1.92 4.81 -13.69
CA ASP A 24 0.93 5.86 -13.46
C ASP A 24 0.06 5.57 -12.23
N ILE A 25 0.36 6.26 -11.14
CA ILE A 25 -0.40 6.23 -9.89
C ILE A 25 -1.03 7.60 -9.65
N ALA A 26 -2.13 7.67 -8.89
CA ALA A 26 -2.71 8.94 -8.44
C ALA A 26 -1.68 9.79 -7.66
N ASP A 27 -1.94 11.06 -7.37
CA ASP A 27 -1.01 11.86 -6.55
C ASP A 27 -1.14 11.59 -5.04
N GLU A 28 -2.32 11.13 -4.66
CA GLU A 28 -2.75 10.86 -3.30
C GLU A 28 -3.86 9.80 -3.32
N GLY A 29 -4.09 9.16 -2.18
CA GLY A 29 -5.13 8.15 -2.01
C GLY A 29 -4.90 7.29 -0.76
N TRP A 30 -5.78 6.30 -0.52
CA TRP A 30 -5.45 5.23 0.42
C TRP A 30 -4.40 4.34 -0.22
N LYS A 31 -3.24 4.28 0.41
CA LYS A 31 -2.19 3.31 0.10
C LYS A 31 -2.26 2.17 1.10
N LEU A 32 -1.74 1.01 0.71
CA LEU A 32 -1.58 -0.14 1.59
C LEU A 32 -0.11 -0.32 1.90
N HIS A 33 0.18 -0.75 3.12
CA HIS A 33 1.50 -1.24 3.49
C HIS A 33 1.38 -2.68 3.98
N VAL A 34 2.25 -3.54 3.47
CA VAL A 34 2.34 -4.93 3.90
C VAL A 34 3.50 -5.01 4.89
N SER A 35 3.18 -5.39 6.13
CA SER A 35 4.18 -5.49 7.18
C SER A 35 5.03 -6.74 7.01
N GLY A 36 6.34 -6.61 7.20
CA GLY A 36 7.31 -7.70 7.08
C GLY A 36 8.51 -7.54 8.00
N ASN A 37 9.29 -8.62 8.11
CA ASN A 37 10.60 -8.67 8.76
C ASN A 37 11.51 -9.61 7.97
N ALA A 38 12.79 -9.71 8.31
CA ALA A 38 13.74 -10.59 7.63
C ALA A 38 13.28 -12.05 7.57
N ARG A 39 12.61 -12.55 8.62
CA ARG A 39 12.17 -13.94 8.72
C ARG A 39 11.08 -14.28 7.70
N PHE A 40 10.10 -13.40 7.50
CA PHE A 40 8.95 -13.65 6.63
C PHE A 40 9.03 -12.96 5.28
N GLY A 41 10.02 -12.08 5.05
CA GLY A 41 10.09 -11.23 3.87
C GLY A 41 9.99 -11.99 2.54
N GLN A 42 10.78 -13.05 2.35
CA GLN A 42 10.72 -13.86 1.12
C GLN A 42 9.34 -14.49 0.93
N ALA A 43 8.81 -15.14 1.98
CA ALA A 43 7.52 -15.83 1.90
C ALA A 43 6.36 -14.86 1.63
N ILE A 44 6.43 -13.64 2.15
CA ILE A 44 5.46 -12.59 1.85
C ILE A 44 5.58 -12.17 0.37
N LEU A 45 6.79 -11.90 -0.13
CA LEU A 45 6.99 -11.49 -1.52
C LEU A 45 6.54 -12.56 -2.52
N ASP A 46 6.86 -13.84 -2.26
CA ASP A 46 6.46 -14.97 -3.11
C ASP A 46 4.94 -15.08 -3.29
N ARG A 47 4.16 -14.62 -2.30
CA ARG A 47 2.70 -14.70 -2.30
C ARG A 47 2.03 -13.41 -2.73
N VAL A 48 2.60 -12.26 -2.38
CA VAL A 48 1.99 -10.94 -2.62
C VAL A 48 2.33 -10.40 -4.00
N LEU A 49 3.56 -10.55 -4.49
CA LEU A 49 3.93 -9.98 -5.80
C LEU A 49 3.06 -10.52 -6.96
N PRO A 50 2.77 -11.84 -7.07
CA PRO A 50 1.89 -12.34 -8.11
C PRO A 50 0.48 -11.74 -8.07
N VAL A 51 -0.07 -11.50 -6.87
CA VAL A 51 -1.38 -10.86 -6.69
C VAL A 51 -1.36 -9.43 -7.26
N LEU A 52 -0.33 -8.65 -6.91
CA LEU A 52 -0.21 -7.26 -7.34
C LEU A 52 0.07 -7.12 -8.83
N GLN A 53 0.93 -8.00 -9.37
CA GLN A 53 1.28 -8.06 -10.79
C GLN A 53 0.06 -8.41 -11.65
N ASN A 54 -0.65 -9.48 -11.31
CA ASN A 54 -1.86 -9.88 -12.04
C ASN A 54 -2.96 -8.81 -11.97
N GLY A 55 -3.02 -8.07 -10.86
CA GLY A 55 -4.02 -7.03 -10.61
C GLY A 55 -3.72 -5.67 -11.23
N MET A 56 -2.58 -5.49 -11.93
CA MET A 56 -2.29 -4.18 -12.51
C MET A 56 -1.93 -3.11 -11.48
N VAL A 57 -1.53 -3.48 -10.26
CA VAL A 57 -1.53 -2.54 -9.12
C VAL A 57 -0.16 -1.91 -8.97
N GLY A 58 -0.09 -0.58 -8.89
CA GLY A 58 1.17 0.11 -8.61
C GLY A 58 1.72 -0.31 -7.24
N HIS A 59 2.99 -0.68 -7.16
CA HIS A 59 3.61 -1.08 -5.90
C HIS A 59 5.12 -0.93 -5.90
N LYS A 60 5.70 -0.97 -4.70
CA LYS A 60 7.13 -1.05 -4.47
C LYS A 60 7.47 -1.85 -3.22
N PHE A 61 8.66 -2.42 -3.16
CA PHE A 61 9.12 -3.20 -2.00
C PHE A 61 10.63 -3.10 -1.76
N LEU A 62 11.08 -3.50 -0.57
CA LEU A 62 12.49 -3.63 -0.22
C LEU A 62 13.03 -5.00 -0.65
N ALA A 63 14.16 -5.03 -1.35
CA ALA A 63 14.67 -6.23 -2.00
C ALA A 63 15.53 -7.12 -1.09
N THR A 64 15.86 -6.66 0.11
CA THR A 64 16.77 -7.39 1.00
C THR A 64 16.26 -7.42 2.44
N SER A 65 16.64 -8.47 3.18
CA SER A 65 16.35 -8.56 4.62
C SER A 65 17.01 -7.41 5.41
N GLU A 66 18.17 -6.94 4.96
CA GLU A 66 18.89 -5.84 5.61
C GLU A 66 18.14 -4.51 5.51
N GLU A 67 17.62 -4.18 4.33
CA GLU A 67 16.77 -3.00 4.13
C GLU A 67 15.50 -3.07 5.00
N VAL A 68 14.89 -4.25 5.12
CA VAL A 68 13.69 -4.45 5.96
C VAL A 68 13.99 -4.22 7.44
N GLU A 69 15.10 -4.77 7.94
CA GLU A 69 15.50 -4.61 9.36
C GLU A 69 16.03 -3.20 9.66
N ALA A 70 16.49 -2.46 8.64
CA ALA A 70 16.89 -1.06 8.79
C ALA A 70 15.70 -0.11 9.03
N LEU A 71 14.46 -0.55 8.78
CA LEU A 71 13.26 0.25 9.01
C LEU A 71 13.00 0.49 10.51
N HIS A 72 12.95 1.76 10.89
CA HIS A 72 12.73 2.20 12.27
C HIS A 72 11.69 3.32 12.36
N GLY A 73 11.24 3.64 13.59
CA GLY A 73 10.22 4.67 13.84
C GLY A 73 8.93 4.41 13.07
N LEU A 74 8.42 5.44 12.38
CA LEU A 74 7.18 5.38 11.58
C LEU A 74 7.28 4.53 10.32
N GLN A 75 8.48 4.06 9.95
CA GLN A 75 8.70 3.19 8.81
C GLN A 75 8.80 1.72 9.20
N ARG A 76 8.92 1.41 10.50
CA ARG A 76 9.10 0.04 10.98
C ARG A 76 8.02 -0.89 10.43
N GLY A 77 8.47 -1.98 9.82
CA GLY A 77 7.61 -3.01 9.24
C GLY A 77 7.15 -2.74 7.80
N LYS A 78 7.22 -1.50 7.27
CA LYS A 78 6.74 -1.15 5.91
C LYS A 78 7.62 -1.73 4.80
N MET A 79 7.61 -3.05 4.63
CA MET A 79 8.42 -3.75 3.65
C MET A 79 7.96 -3.52 2.22
N LEU A 80 6.64 -3.38 2.02
CA LEU A 80 6.02 -3.21 0.71
C LEU A 80 4.90 -2.17 0.81
N ALA A 81 4.84 -1.29 -0.19
CA ALA A 81 3.78 -0.29 -0.36
C ALA A 81 2.99 -0.57 -1.65
N VAL A 82 1.66 -0.46 -1.58
CA VAL A 82 0.73 -0.66 -2.68
C VAL A 82 -0.08 0.62 -2.91
N TYR A 83 -0.31 0.94 -4.18
CA TYR A 83 -1.01 2.13 -4.65
C TYR A 83 -2.21 1.72 -5.51
N PRO A 84 -3.36 1.38 -4.89
CA PRO A 84 -4.58 1.08 -5.64
C PRO A 84 -5.16 2.33 -6.32
N ASP A 85 -5.78 2.15 -7.49
CA ASP A 85 -6.47 3.17 -8.28
C ASP A 85 -7.93 3.41 -7.84
N SER A 86 -8.46 2.57 -6.94
CA SER A 86 -9.80 2.76 -6.37
C SER A 86 -9.97 2.02 -5.04
N ILE A 87 -11.04 2.37 -4.31
CA ILE A 87 -11.48 1.63 -3.12
C ILE A 87 -11.75 0.16 -3.45
N VAL A 88 -12.41 -0.12 -4.57
CA VAL A 88 -12.70 -1.49 -5.01
C VAL A 88 -11.41 -2.27 -5.25
N GLN A 89 -10.43 -1.68 -5.95
CA GLN A 89 -9.13 -2.34 -6.16
C GLN A 89 -8.38 -2.51 -4.83
N ALA A 90 -8.46 -1.55 -3.90
CA ALA A 90 -7.86 -1.68 -2.58
C ALA A 90 -8.46 -2.87 -1.81
N PHE A 91 -9.78 -3.02 -1.81
CA PHE A 91 -10.47 -4.14 -1.15
C PHE A 91 -10.14 -5.47 -1.81
N MET A 92 -10.14 -5.53 -3.14
CA MET A 92 -9.67 -6.68 -3.91
C MET A 92 -8.28 -7.12 -3.46
N VAL A 93 -7.33 -6.19 -3.44
CA VAL A 93 -5.94 -6.46 -3.09
C VAL A 93 -5.83 -6.99 -1.66
N VAL A 94 -6.49 -6.35 -0.68
CA VAL A 94 -6.44 -6.84 0.70
C VAL A 94 -7.01 -8.25 0.81
N THR A 95 -8.14 -8.53 0.16
CA THR A 95 -8.77 -9.87 0.19
C THR A 95 -7.87 -10.94 -0.43
N GLU A 96 -7.26 -10.66 -1.59
CA GLU A 96 -6.38 -11.63 -2.26
C GLU A 96 -5.05 -11.80 -1.53
N ILE A 97 -4.49 -10.74 -0.94
CA ILE A 97 -3.30 -10.84 -0.07
C ILE A 97 -3.61 -11.68 1.16
N ASP A 98 -4.72 -11.42 1.85
CA ASP A 98 -5.13 -12.21 3.01
C ASP A 98 -5.23 -13.68 2.65
N ARG A 99 -5.92 -14.00 1.55
CA ARG A 99 -6.05 -15.37 1.05
C ARG A 99 -4.69 -16.01 0.76
N ALA A 100 -3.76 -15.28 0.15
CA ALA A 100 -2.44 -15.79 -0.22
C ALA A 100 -1.53 -16.03 0.99
N LEU A 101 -1.75 -15.30 2.09
CA LEU A 101 -0.93 -15.33 3.31
C LEU A 101 -1.55 -16.12 4.48
N VAL A 102 -2.79 -16.62 4.37
CA VAL A 102 -3.37 -17.50 5.40
C VAL A 102 -2.43 -18.69 5.67
N GLY A 103 -2.07 -18.87 6.93
CA GLY A 103 -1.18 -19.95 7.38
C GLY A 103 0.30 -19.74 7.07
N VAL A 104 0.68 -18.63 6.42
CA VAL A 104 2.07 -18.26 6.12
C VAL A 104 2.62 -17.30 7.17
N VAL A 105 1.88 -16.23 7.45
CA VAL A 105 2.27 -15.19 8.41
C VAL A 105 1.03 -14.57 9.06
N GLY A 106 1.08 -14.42 10.38
CA GLY A 106 0.07 -13.72 11.16
C GLY A 106 0.49 -12.30 11.52
N ARG A 107 -0.49 -11.48 11.91
CA ARG A 107 -0.26 -10.09 12.36
C ARG A 107 0.80 -9.98 13.45
N HIS A 108 0.84 -10.94 14.37
CA HIS A 108 1.75 -10.93 15.53
C HIS A 108 3.16 -11.44 15.21
N ASP A 109 3.37 -12.00 14.02
CA ASP A 109 4.67 -12.53 13.59
C ASP A 109 5.58 -11.45 13.00
N VAL A 110 5.03 -10.28 12.68
CA VAL A 110 5.72 -9.13 12.07
C VAL A 110 5.45 -7.84 12.86
N PRO A 111 6.25 -6.78 12.68
CA PRO A 111 6.03 -5.52 13.38
C PRO A 111 4.64 -4.92 13.12
N CYS A 112 4.06 -4.29 14.13
CA CYS A 112 2.92 -3.42 13.93
C CYS A 112 3.38 -2.12 13.27
N ILE A 113 2.70 -1.70 12.20
CA ILE A 113 2.93 -0.39 11.60
C ILE A 113 2.13 0.63 12.42
N VAL A 114 2.85 1.45 13.18
CA VAL A 114 2.23 2.48 14.03
C VAL A 114 1.58 3.57 13.18
N GLN A 115 0.51 4.18 13.72
CA GLN A 115 -0.25 5.28 13.09
C GLN A 115 -0.94 4.93 11.77
N GLU A 116 -1.03 3.65 11.43
CA GLU A 116 -1.81 3.15 10.31
C GLU A 116 -2.89 2.19 10.79
N LYS A 117 -4.00 2.16 10.07
CA LYS A 117 -5.12 1.28 10.38
C LYS A 117 -4.80 -0.11 9.85
N TRP A 118 -4.83 -1.12 10.72
CA TRP A 118 -4.78 -2.51 10.29
C TRP A 118 -6.07 -2.87 9.55
N VAL A 119 -5.94 -3.51 8.39
CA VAL A 119 -7.05 -3.94 7.53
C VAL A 119 -6.87 -5.37 7.08
N GLY A 120 -7.97 -6.05 6.79
CA GLY A 120 -7.92 -7.48 6.50
C GLY A 120 -7.72 -8.33 7.75
N ARG A 121 -7.05 -9.46 7.55
CA ARG A 121 -6.87 -10.53 8.54
C ARG A 121 -5.41 -10.85 8.80
N THR A 122 -4.51 -10.44 7.91
CA THR A 122 -3.08 -10.76 7.97
C THR A 122 -2.25 -9.53 8.34
N VAL A 123 -1.36 -9.07 7.47
CA VAL A 123 -0.28 -8.13 7.76
C VAL A 123 -0.44 -6.80 7.02
N VAL A 124 -1.65 -6.47 6.53
CA VAL A 124 -1.91 -5.27 5.73
C VAL A 124 -2.39 -4.11 6.59
N TYR A 125 -1.80 -2.94 6.36
CA TYR A 125 -2.14 -1.67 7.00
C TYR A 125 -2.47 -0.63 5.94
N THR A 126 -3.17 0.43 6.31
CA THR A 126 -3.56 1.50 5.39
C THR A 126 -3.54 2.87 6.05
N ARG A 127 -3.28 3.86 5.20
CA ARG A 127 -3.52 5.29 5.47
C ARG A 127 -3.80 6.02 4.17
N TYR A 128 -4.53 7.12 4.26
CA TYR A 128 -4.62 8.10 3.20
C TYR A 128 -3.40 9.01 3.23
N GLY A 129 -2.80 9.29 2.08
CA GLY A 129 -1.76 10.31 2.02
C GLY A 129 -1.18 10.51 0.64
N ALA A 130 -0.31 11.51 0.55
CA ALA A 130 0.37 11.91 -0.68
C ALA A 130 1.41 10.88 -1.12
N TYR A 131 1.70 10.83 -2.41
CA TYR A 131 2.80 10.04 -2.94
C TYR A 131 4.06 10.89 -3.24
N ASN A 132 3.96 12.22 -3.16
CA ASN A 132 5.05 13.18 -3.38
C ASN A 132 5.35 14.14 -2.22
N SER A 133 4.38 14.43 -1.33
CA SER A 133 4.49 15.15 -0.04
C SER A 133 3.21 15.90 0.36
N SER A 134 2.32 16.23 -0.59
CA SER A 134 1.13 17.04 -0.31
C SER A 134 -0.17 16.39 -0.79
N ILE A 135 -1.24 16.66 -0.03
CA ILE A 135 -2.61 16.21 -0.29
C ILE A 135 -3.49 17.43 -0.58
N TYR A 136 -4.55 17.27 -1.36
CA TYR A 136 -5.44 18.40 -1.66
C TYR A 136 -6.58 18.52 -0.66
N HIS A 137 -6.81 19.76 -0.21
CA HIS A 137 -7.89 20.13 0.69
C HIS A 137 -9.06 20.73 -0.11
N PRO A 138 -10.18 20.00 -0.31
CA PRO A 138 -11.23 20.39 -1.24
C PRO A 138 -11.97 21.68 -0.85
N THR A 139 -12.25 21.88 0.44
CA THR A 139 -12.98 23.08 0.91
C THR A 139 -12.15 24.36 0.82
N ARG A 140 -10.82 24.24 0.89
CA ARG A 140 -9.91 25.39 0.88
C ARG A 140 -9.30 25.64 -0.50
N ASP A 141 -9.45 24.71 -1.43
CA ASP A 141 -8.82 24.71 -2.76
C ASP A 141 -7.29 24.91 -2.72
N ILE A 142 -6.62 24.24 -1.76
CA ILE A 142 -5.16 24.30 -1.59
C ILE A 142 -4.57 22.90 -1.41
N TYR A 143 -3.28 22.76 -1.71
CA TYR A 143 -2.50 21.62 -1.24
C TYR A 143 -1.97 21.89 0.18
N VAL A 144 -2.01 20.87 1.02
CA VAL A 144 -1.45 20.88 2.38
C VAL A 144 -0.48 19.72 2.52
N ASP A 145 0.46 19.84 3.46
CA ASP A 145 1.42 18.77 3.72
C ASP A 145 0.71 17.48 4.15
N ASP A 146 1.23 16.35 3.68
CA ASP A 146 0.76 15.04 4.09
C ASP A 146 1.01 14.84 5.59
N SER A 147 -0.06 14.61 6.35
CA SER A 147 0.02 14.25 7.76
C SER A 147 0.60 12.84 7.93
N ILE A 148 1.92 12.72 7.79
CA ILE A 148 2.64 11.49 8.12
C ILE A 148 2.40 11.20 9.60
N GLY A 149 1.73 10.08 9.87
CA GLY A 149 1.37 9.68 11.23
C GLY A 149 -0.10 9.87 11.60
N GLU A 150 -0.94 10.27 10.65
CA GLU A 150 -2.38 10.17 10.75
C GLU A 150 -2.92 9.09 9.80
N THR A 151 -4.07 8.50 10.12
CA THR A 151 -4.71 7.50 9.25
C THR A 151 -5.33 8.17 8.02
N ALA A 152 -6.00 9.31 8.19
CA ALA A 152 -6.53 10.14 7.12
C ALA A 152 -6.87 11.55 7.65
N PRO A 153 -6.84 12.58 6.79
CA PRO A 153 -7.28 13.91 7.17
C PRO A 153 -8.81 13.98 7.38
N PRO A 154 -9.34 14.97 8.13
CA PRO A 154 -10.76 15.03 8.48
C PRO A 154 -11.74 15.13 7.29
N TRP A 155 -11.29 15.57 6.12
CA TRP A 155 -12.14 15.68 4.92
C TRP A 155 -12.16 14.41 4.06
N VAL A 156 -11.38 13.39 4.43
CA VAL A 156 -11.37 12.09 3.73
C VAL A 156 -12.18 11.09 4.54
N SER A 157 -13.18 10.50 3.89
CA SER A 157 -13.97 9.42 4.49
C SER A 157 -13.17 8.10 4.52
N ASP A 158 -13.25 7.38 5.64
CA ASP A 158 -12.65 6.06 5.80
C ASP A 158 -13.53 4.97 5.17
N PRO A 159 -13.15 4.37 4.03
CA PRO A 159 -13.95 3.36 3.36
C PRO A 159 -13.86 2.00 4.07
N TRP A 160 -12.85 1.78 4.91
CA TRP A 160 -12.54 0.47 5.48
C TRP A 160 -13.56 0.00 6.52
N GLY A 161 -14.43 0.90 7.00
CA GLY A 161 -15.62 0.48 7.74
C GLY A 161 -16.52 -0.48 6.94
N LEU A 162 -16.62 -0.28 5.62
CA LEU A 162 -17.37 -1.14 4.71
C LEU A 162 -16.72 -2.52 4.52
N TYR A 163 -15.39 -2.56 4.54
CA TYR A 163 -14.60 -3.77 4.29
C TYR A 163 -14.80 -4.84 5.39
N SER A 164 -14.87 -4.42 6.66
CA SER A 164 -15.05 -5.34 7.79
C SER A 164 -16.45 -5.94 7.90
N ALA A 165 -17.47 -5.30 7.32
CA ALA A 165 -18.86 -5.75 7.36
C ALA A 165 -19.22 -6.71 6.23
N ASN A 166 -18.51 -6.66 5.09
CA ASN A 166 -18.75 -7.55 3.96
C ASN A 166 -17.47 -7.76 3.12
N PRO A 167 -16.65 -8.78 3.42
CA PRO A 167 -15.36 -9.02 2.75
C PRO A 167 -15.49 -9.44 1.28
N ASP A 168 -16.72 -9.63 0.77
CA ASP A 168 -16.94 -9.76 -0.67
C ASP A 168 -16.92 -8.39 -1.32
N TRP A 169 -15.74 -7.96 -1.74
CA TRP A 169 -15.53 -6.71 -2.48
C TRP A 169 -16.43 -6.59 -3.73
N ARG A 170 -16.94 -7.71 -4.26
CA ARG A 170 -17.90 -7.71 -5.39
C ARG A 170 -19.26 -7.12 -5.03
N ALA A 171 -19.62 -7.12 -3.75
CA ALA A 171 -20.84 -6.50 -3.24
C ALA A 171 -20.71 -4.98 -3.04
N VAL A 172 -19.50 -4.41 -3.16
CA VAL A 172 -19.28 -2.96 -3.13
C VAL A 172 -19.63 -2.39 -4.50
N THR A 173 -20.89 -1.98 -4.67
CA THR A 173 -21.36 -1.34 -5.90
C THR A 173 -20.72 0.04 -6.09
N ALA A 174 -19.95 0.14 -7.18
CA ALA A 174 -19.61 1.30 -8.00
C ALA A 174 -19.58 2.72 -7.36
N HIS A 175 -18.41 3.35 -7.51
CA HIS A 175 -18.20 4.80 -7.56
C HIS A 175 -18.25 5.60 -6.27
N GLN A 176 -17.39 5.24 -5.33
CA GLN A 176 -16.46 6.28 -4.90
C GLN A 176 -15.14 6.04 -5.64
N PRO A 177 -14.90 6.71 -6.81
CA PRO A 177 -13.52 6.96 -7.17
C PRO A 177 -12.81 7.52 -5.92
N TRP A 178 -11.49 7.29 -5.78
CA TRP A 178 -10.68 8.17 -4.92
C TRP A 178 -11.23 9.57 -5.05
N PRO A 179 -11.60 10.27 -3.97
CA PRO A 179 -11.96 11.66 -4.15
C PRO A 179 -10.78 12.29 -4.89
N ARG A 180 -11.00 12.67 -6.16
CA ARG A 180 -9.95 13.22 -7.02
C ARG A 180 -9.74 14.61 -6.49
N HIS A 181 -8.89 14.68 -5.48
CA HIS A 181 -8.54 15.89 -4.82
C HIS A 181 -7.38 16.55 -5.60
N SER A 182 -6.51 15.80 -6.28
CA SER A 182 -5.54 16.42 -7.20
C SER A 182 -6.20 16.96 -8.50
N LYS A 183 -5.84 18.20 -8.88
CA LYS A 183 -6.19 18.81 -10.19
C LYS A 183 -5.44 18.15 -11.36
N GLU A 184 -4.33 17.45 -11.06
CA GLU A 184 -3.44 16.78 -12.01
C GLU A 184 -3.63 15.27 -11.84
N GLY A 185 -4.50 14.68 -12.65
CA GLY A 185 -4.84 13.27 -12.57
C GLY A 185 -3.68 12.38 -13.03
N HIS A 186 -3.03 11.72 -12.08
CA HIS A 186 -2.02 10.68 -12.24
C HIS A 186 -0.60 11.15 -12.62
N ARG A 187 0.41 10.49 -12.03
CA ARG A 187 1.85 10.69 -12.28
C ARG A 187 2.57 9.37 -12.52
N ARG A 188 3.66 9.42 -13.31
CA ARG A 188 4.58 8.30 -13.49
C ARG A 188 5.54 8.15 -12.30
N MET A 189 5.50 7.01 -11.63
CA MET A 189 6.47 6.53 -10.64
C MET A 189 7.87 6.42 -11.26
N GLY A 190 8.90 6.51 -10.41
CA GLY A 190 10.26 6.14 -10.80
C GLY A 190 11.02 7.17 -11.65
N ARG A 191 10.56 8.42 -11.74
CA ARG A 191 11.35 9.52 -12.34
C ARG A 191 11.73 10.54 -11.27
N LYS A 192 13.01 10.94 -11.29
CA LYS A 192 13.51 12.13 -10.59
C LYS A 192 12.84 13.38 -11.12
#